data_AF-A0A095AKZ5-F1
#
_entry.id   AF-A0A095AKZ5-F1
#
_cell.length_a   1.000
_cell.length_b   1.000
_cell.length_c   1.000
_cell.angle_alpha   90.00
_cell.angle_beta   90.00
_cell.angle_gamma   90.00
#
_symmetry.space_group_name_H-M   'P 1'
#
loop_
_entity.id
_entity.type
_entity.pdbx_description
1 polymer ?
#
loop_
_entity_poly.entity_id
_entity_poly.type
_entity_poly.pdbx_seq_one_letter_code
_entity_poly.pdbx_strand_id
1 'polypeptide(L)'
;AWSVFKGKFRLVTSLFIPYLAPGRPNNSPPWITKTARILLRKRKSHCNMLISTGLEQYRSSYCKIRNACKALISKTRRSYEKPLIRVSRYSPKRLFSYIKR
;
A
#
# COMPACT_ATOMS: atom_id res chain seq x y z
N ALA A 1 5.64 -2.20 14.46
CA ALA A 1 6.51 -1.01 14.56
C ALA A 1 6.13 0.09 13.56
N TRP A 2 6.36 -0.06 12.25
CA TRP A 2 6.18 1.02 11.25
C TRP A 2 4.73 1.53 11.06
N SER A 3 3.75 0.62 11.02
CA SER A 3 2.32 0.98 10.91
C SER A 3 1.85 1.82 12.10
N VAL A 4 2.29 1.44 13.31
CA VAL A 4 1.99 2.17 14.56
C VAL A 4 2.63 3.55 14.56
N PHE A 5 3.89 3.66 14.12
CA PHE A 5 4.58 4.94 13.96
C PHE A 5 3.85 5.86 12.98
N LYS A 6 3.49 5.37 11.78
CA LYS A 6 2.69 6.16 10.82
C LYS A 6 1.37 6.65 11.42
N GLY A 7 0.69 5.80 12.19
CA GLY A 7 -0.57 6.15 12.86
C GLY A 7 -0.40 7.30 13.85
N LYS A 8 0.53 7.16 14.80
CA LYS A 8 0.81 8.19 15.81
C LYS A 8 1.31 9.50 15.17
N PHE A 9 2.17 9.40 14.17
CA PHE A 9 2.71 10.56 13.48
C PHE A 9 1.66 11.34 12.68
N ARG A 10 0.74 10.65 11.99
CA ARG A 10 -0.38 11.30 11.29
C ARG A 10 -1.28 12.05 12.27
N LEU A 11 -1.57 11.50 13.44
CA LEU A 11 -2.38 12.16 14.48
C LEU A 11 -1.73 13.45 14.99
N VAL A 12 -0.42 13.42 15.24
CA VAL A 12 0.31 14.61 15.73
C VAL A 12 0.41 15.68 14.65
N THR A 13 0.67 15.27 13.41
CA THR A 13 0.93 16.22 12.32
C THR A 13 -0.34 16.76 11.68
N SER A 14 -1.50 16.09 11.82
CA SER A 14 -2.76 16.51 11.20
C SER A 14 -3.27 17.87 11.68
N LEU A 15 -3.01 18.22 12.95
CA LEU A 15 -3.42 19.50 13.54
C LEU A 15 -2.69 20.71 12.92
N PHE A 16 -1.55 20.48 12.27
CA PHE A 16 -0.70 21.55 11.70
C PHE A 16 -0.71 21.57 10.16
N ILE A 17 -1.65 20.87 9.51
CA ILE A 17 -1.74 20.85 8.04
C ILE A 17 -2.83 21.83 7.62
N PRO A 18 -2.49 22.99 7.02
CA PRO A 18 -3.51 23.81 6.36
C PRO A 18 -4.15 22.97 5.25
N TYR A 19 -5.49 22.99 5.21
CA TYR A 19 -6.36 22.24 4.31
C TYR A 19 -6.18 22.68 2.85
N LEU A 20 -5.01 22.47 2.28
CA LEU A 20 -4.82 22.57 0.83
C LEU A 20 -5.37 21.29 0.23
N ALA A 21 -6.57 21.39 -0.34
CA ALA A 21 -7.22 20.33 -1.09
C ALA A 21 -6.21 19.75 -2.09
N PRO A 22 -5.78 18.49 -1.93
CA PRO A 22 -4.83 17.92 -2.87
C PRO A 22 -5.59 17.58 -4.15
N GLY A 23 -5.35 18.34 -5.23
CA GLY A 23 -5.69 17.90 -6.58
C GLY A 23 -5.23 16.45 -6.75
N ARG A 24 -6.14 15.56 -7.16
CA ARG A 24 -5.98 14.09 -7.04
C ARG A 24 -4.59 13.65 -7.54
N PRO A 25 -3.66 13.31 -6.63
CA PRO A 25 -2.40 12.74 -7.05
C PRO A 25 -2.69 11.39 -7.71
N ASN A 26 -1.78 10.90 -8.55
CA ASN A 26 -1.71 9.47 -8.84
C ASN A 26 -1.54 8.72 -7.49
N ASN A 27 -2.66 8.31 -6.89
CA ASN A 27 -2.75 7.80 -5.51
C ASN A 27 -2.17 6.40 -5.34
N SER A 28 -1.61 5.80 -6.42
CA SER A 28 -0.91 4.54 -6.31
C SER A 28 0.41 4.78 -5.57
N PRO A 29 0.66 4.07 -4.46
CA PRO A 29 1.96 4.11 -3.82
C PRO A 29 3.09 3.87 -4.83
N PRO A 30 4.22 4.58 -4.71
CA PRO A 30 5.31 4.54 -5.69
C PRO A 30 5.95 3.14 -5.83
N TRP A 31 5.74 2.26 -4.86
CA TRP A 31 6.19 0.86 -4.87
C TRP A 31 5.22 -0.10 -5.60
N ILE A 32 4.08 0.37 -6.11
CA ILE A 32 3.16 -0.45 -6.90
C ILE A 32 3.69 -0.60 -8.33
N THR A 33 4.36 -1.72 -8.58
CA THR A 33 4.84 -2.12 -9.90
C THR A 33 3.68 -2.55 -10.82
N LYS A 34 3.95 -2.64 -12.13
CA LYS A 34 2.99 -3.21 -13.12
C LYS A 34 2.56 -4.63 -12.72
N THR A 35 3.51 -5.44 -12.24
CA THR A 35 3.24 -6.81 -11.76
C THR A 35 2.32 -6.83 -10.54
N ALA A 36 2.53 -5.94 -9.56
CA ALA A 36 1.65 -5.80 -8.42
C ALA A 36 0.23 -5.38 -8.83
N ARG A 37 0.08 -4.49 -9.81
CA ARG A 37 -1.24 -4.09 -10.35
C ARG A 37 -1.97 -5.25 -10.99
N ILE A 38 -1.29 -6.05 -11.83
CA ILE A 38 -1.89 -7.22 -12.47
C ILE A 38 -2.37 -8.22 -11.42
N LEU A 39 -1.55 -8.50 -10.42
CA LEU A 39 -1.91 -9.46 -9.37
C LEU A 39 -3.07 -8.96 -8.50
N LEU A 40 -3.11 -7.67 -8.18
CA LEU A 40 -4.23 -7.03 -7.48
C LEU A 40 -5.55 -7.11 -8.27
N ARG A 41 -5.49 -6.91 -9.59
CA ARG A 41 -6.66 -7.07 -10.49
C ARG A 41 -7.15 -8.51 -10.48
N LYS A 42 -6.24 -9.50 -10.60
CA LYS A 42 -6.58 -10.92 -10.47
C LYS A 42 -7.25 -11.23 -9.13
N ARG A 43 -6.68 -10.73 -8.02
CA ARG A 43 -7.26 -10.89 -6.68
C ARG A 43 -8.69 -10.34 -6.60
N LYS A 44 -8.92 -9.16 -7.16
CA LYS A 44 -10.26 -8.54 -7.18
C LYS A 44 -11.25 -9.37 -7.99
N SER A 45 -10.84 -9.83 -9.18
CA SER A 45 -11.69 -10.70 -10.02
C SER A 45 -12.10 -11.99 -9.30
N HIS A 46 -11.14 -12.70 -8.71
CA HIS A 46 -11.44 -13.92 -7.94
C HIS A 46 -12.27 -13.65 -6.68
N CYS A 47 -12.08 -12.50 -6.02
CA CYS A 47 -12.93 -12.08 -4.90
C CYS A 47 -14.38 -11.91 -5.37
N ASN A 48 -14.58 -11.22 -6.50
CA ASN A 48 -15.91 -10.99 -7.05
C ASN A 48 -16.58 -12.31 -7.45
N MET A 49 -15.85 -13.22 -8.11
CA MET A 49 -16.34 -14.57 -8.45
C MET A 49 -16.71 -15.38 -7.20
N LEU A 50 -15.88 -15.32 -6.15
CA LEU A 50 -16.18 -15.99 -4.88
C LEU A 50 -17.46 -15.45 -4.25
N ILE A 51 -17.64 -14.12 -4.25
CA ILE A 51 -18.83 -13.47 -3.71
C ILE A 51 -20.08 -13.81 -4.54
N SER A 52 -19.96 -13.83 -5.87
CA SER A 52 -21.10 -14.09 -6.76
C SER A 52 -21.57 -15.54 -6.76
N THR A 53 -20.65 -16.50 -6.59
CA THR A 53 -20.94 -17.91 -6.84
C THR A 53 -20.90 -18.77 -5.56
N GLY A 54 -20.22 -18.32 -4.50
CA GLY A 54 -20.16 -19.04 -3.21
C GLY A 54 -19.42 -20.40 -3.26
N LEU A 55 -18.85 -20.77 -4.41
CA LEU A 55 -18.22 -22.07 -4.62
C LEU A 55 -16.85 -22.16 -3.92
N GLU A 56 -16.65 -23.22 -3.14
CA GLU A 56 -15.42 -23.48 -2.36
C GLU A 56 -14.15 -23.63 -3.22
N GLN A 57 -14.29 -24.06 -4.48
CA GLN A 57 -13.16 -24.13 -5.42
C GLN A 57 -12.52 -22.75 -5.66
N TYR A 58 -13.32 -21.67 -5.68
CA TYR A 58 -12.81 -20.30 -5.80
C TYR A 58 -12.16 -19.80 -4.52
N ARG A 59 -12.53 -20.35 -3.35
CA ARG A 59 -11.96 -19.96 -2.06
C ARG A 59 -10.48 -20.34 -1.97
N SER A 60 -10.14 -21.57 -2.36
CA SER A 60 -8.75 -22.04 -2.41
C SER A 60 -7.91 -21.20 -3.39
N SER A 61 -8.43 -20.96 -4.60
CA SER A 61 -7.76 -20.12 -5.61
C SER A 61 -7.57 -18.67 -5.15
N TYR A 62 -8.60 -18.08 -4.56
CA TYR A 62 -8.54 -16.73 -3.99
C TYR A 62 -7.50 -16.64 -2.87
N CYS A 63 -7.46 -17.60 -1.94
CA CYS A 63 -6.48 -17.63 -0.85
C CYS A 63 -5.04 -17.67 -1.38
N LYS A 64 -4.75 -18.49 -2.40
CA LYS A 64 -3.43 -18.53 -3.05
C LYS A 64 -3.05 -17.16 -3.63
N ILE A 65 -3.94 -16.53 -4.38
CA ILE A 65 -3.71 -15.22 -5.01
C ILE A 65 -3.57 -14.10 -3.95
N ARG A 66 -4.38 -14.15 -2.88
CA ARG A 66 -4.32 -13.21 -1.76
C ARG A 66 -2.97 -13.28 -1.04
N ASN A 67 -2.47 -14.49 -0.79
CA ASN A 67 -1.18 -14.69 -0.13
C ASN A 67 -0.02 -14.22 -1.03
N ALA A 68 -0.06 -14.56 -2.32
CA ALA A 68 0.91 -14.05 -3.29
C ALA A 68 0.90 -12.51 -3.38
N CYS A 69 -0.29 -11.89 -3.39
CA CYS A 69 -0.45 -10.43 -3.29
C CYS A 69 0.21 -9.87 -2.03
N LYS A 70 -0.08 -10.46 -0.87
CA LYS A 70 0.44 -10.00 0.42
C LYS A 70 1.96 -10.07 0.48
N ALA A 71 2.54 -11.18 -0.01
CA ALA A 71 3.99 -11.37 -0.10
C ALA A 71 4.65 -10.36 -1.05
N LEU A 72 4.11 -10.20 -2.26
CA LEU A 72 4.64 -9.28 -3.26
C LEU A 72 4.60 -7.83 -2.76
N ILE A 73 3.46 -7.38 -2.23
CA ILE A 73 3.29 -6.02 -1.68
C ILE A 73 4.26 -5.78 -0.52
N SER A 74 4.41 -6.76 0.37
CA SER A 74 5.35 -6.63 1.50
C SER A 74 6.79 -6.49 1.01
N LYS A 75 7.18 -7.27 -0.01
CA LYS A 75 8.52 -7.22 -0.62
C LYS A 75 8.77 -5.89 -1.33
N THR A 76 7.87 -5.46 -2.21
CA THR A 76 8.05 -4.22 -2.98
C THR A 76 8.02 -3.00 -2.08
N ARG A 77 7.10 -2.96 -1.11
CA ARG A 77 7.05 -1.89 -0.11
C ARG A 77 8.33 -1.83 0.71
N ARG A 78 8.80 -2.96 1.26
CA ARG A 78 10.05 -2.99 2.05
C ARG A 78 11.27 -2.57 1.23
N SER A 79 11.35 -3.01 -0.03
CA SER A 79 12.42 -2.62 -0.95
C SER A 79 12.47 -1.11 -1.19
N TYR A 80 11.31 -0.46 -1.34
CA TYR A 80 11.20 0.98 -1.52
C TYR A 80 11.42 1.78 -0.22
N GLU A 81 10.86 1.32 0.90
CA GLU A 81 10.93 2.02 2.18
C GLU A 81 12.33 1.99 2.80
N LYS A 82 13.11 0.91 2.58
CA LYS A 82 14.47 0.77 3.15
C LYS A 82 15.44 1.90 2.74
N PRO A 83 15.64 2.22 1.45
CA PRO A 83 16.48 3.35 1.05
C PRO A 83 15.86 4.69 1.44
N LEU A 84 14.52 4.81 1.40
CA LEU A 84 13.83 6.03 1.80
C LEU A 84 14.14 6.43 3.26
N ILE A 85 14.14 5.44 4.18
CA ILE A 85 14.50 5.65 5.59
C ILE A 85 15.99 5.99 5.75
N ARG A 86 16.87 5.39 4.94
CA ARG A 86 18.31 5.71 4.99
C ARG A 86 18.56 7.17 4.60
N VAL A 87 17.92 7.64 3.54
CA VAL A 87 18.06 9.01 3.03
C VAL A 87 17.33 10.03 3.91
N SER A 88 16.28 9.63 4.64
CA SER A 88 15.51 10.56 5.47
C SER A 88 16.30 11.18 6.62
N ARG A 89 17.43 10.59 7.00
CA ARG A 89 18.36 11.19 7.98
C ARG A 89 18.91 12.54 7.51
N TYR A 90 19.12 12.69 6.20
CA TYR A 90 19.70 13.88 5.59
C TYR A 90 18.66 14.70 4.80
N SER A 91 17.56 14.07 4.37
CA SER A 91 16.50 14.72 3.61
C SER A 91 15.12 14.25 4.10
N PRO A 92 14.62 14.82 5.23
CA PRO A 92 13.37 14.38 5.82
C PRO A 92 12.16 14.64 4.92
N LYS A 93 12.18 15.71 4.10
CA LYS A 93 11.06 16.13 3.25
C LYS A 93 10.45 14.99 2.40
N ARG A 94 11.30 14.12 1.84
CA ARG A 94 10.86 12.96 1.04
C ARG A 94 10.09 11.94 1.86
N LEU A 95 10.52 11.68 3.10
CA LEU A 95 9.84 10.77 4.01
C LEU A 95 8.49 11.35 4.45
N PHE A 96 8.46 12.63 4.82
CA PHE A 96 7.21 13.33 5.18
C PHE A 96 6.19 13.28 4.04
N SER A 97 6.60 13.55 2.79
CA SER A 97 5.73 13.44 1.61
C SER A 97 5.16 12.02 1.43
N TYR A 98 5.99 10.99 1.62
CA TYR A 98 5.56 9.59 1.54
C TYR A 98 4.59 9.17 2.67
N ILE A 99 4.72 9.75 3.87
CA ILE A 99 3.81 9.47 5.00
C ILE A 99 2.47 10.21 4.84
N LYS A 100 2.49 11.44 4.30
CA LYS A 100 1.29 12.25 4.06
C LYS A 100 0.40 11.71 2.93
N ARG A 101 0.96 11.04 1.92
CA ARG A 101 0.18 10.22 0.97
C ARG A 101 -0.57 9.12 1.72
#